data_AF-A0A7S1A8L3-F1
#
_entry.id   AF-A0A7S1A8L3-F1
#
_cell.length_a   1.000
_cell.length_b   1.000
_cell.length_c   1.000
_cell.angle_alpha   90.00
_cell.angle_beta   90.00
_cell.angle_gamma   90.00
#
_symmetry.space_group_name_H-M   'P 1'
#
loop_
_entity.id
_entity.type
_entity.pdbx_description
1 polymer ?
#
loop_
_entity_poly.entity_id
_entity_poly.type
_entity_poly.pdbx_seq_one_letter_code
_entity_poly.pdbx_strand_id
1 'polypeptide(L)'
;VSKLWDPQMVELLRFFSPDSLEALCTYSTVFSSFFRHVSIWVEMHMAVSFVLQCFRQAPIRKLQWALRLIWAPGLMLTLLSALKYPWSYDPVEGMCMPATWSNSADPLVLGDLALCLCVCVGSYVTILCRSWGQHSPGTVQRRASLRAGTYMVNAVLTYGPACACYVSRELFQIAGFLTFATTFEMLGGCFNSVTYATQSRYARVLSGESSIIRGNSGSTVVRPSFNVGFCPVAEMFEIDQPPDSS
;
A
#
# COMPACT_ATOMS: atom_id res chain seq x y z
N VAL A 1 -7.52 -29.58 -14.39
CA VAL A 1 -6.23 -28.91 -14.12
C VAL A 1 -5.01 -29.74 -14.56
N SER A 2 -5.10 -31.08 -14.60
CA SER A 2 -4.01 -31.97 -15.07
C SER A 2 -3.53 -31.78 -16.52
N LYS A 3 -4.26 -31.04 -17.36
CA LYS A 3 -3.85 -30.73 -18.75
C LYS A 3 -3.01 -29.45 -18.92
N LEU A 4 -2.88 -28.63 -17.88
CA LEU A 4 -2.20 -27.32 -18.00
C LEU A 4 -0.72 -27.36 -17.61
N TRP A 5 -0.29 -28.39 -16.90
CA TRP A 5 1.10 -28.56 -16.50
C TRP A 5 1.84 -29.31 -17.59
N ASP A 6 2.99 -28.77 -17.99
CA ASP A 6 3.92 -29.45 -18.87
C ASP A 6 4.26 -30.81 -18.24
N PRO A 7 4.10 -31.94 -18.96
CA PRO A 7 4.41 -33.27 -18.44
C PRO A 7 5.82 -33.37 -17.84
N GLN A 8 6.77 -32.56 -18.29
CA GLN A 8 8.12 -32.49 -17.70
C GLN A 8 8.13 -32.03 -16.25
N MET A 9 7.25 -31.09 -15.87
CA MET A 9 7.21 -30.59 -14.50
C MET A 9 6.62 -31.65 -13.54
N VAL A 10 5.69 -32.46 -14.03
CA VAL A 10 5.14 -33.60 -13.27
C VAL A 10 6.20 -34.65 -13.02
N GLU A 11 7.08 -34.92 -13.99
CA GLU A 11 8.21 -35.83 -13.77
C GLU A 11 9.23 -35.29 -12.77
N LEU A 12 9.55 -33.99 -12.82
CA LEU A 12 10.40 -33.34 -11.84
C LEU A 12 9.86 -33.46 -10.41
N LEU A 13 8.55 -33.33 -10.22
CA LEU A 13 7.93 -33.49 -8.90
C LEU A 13 8.03 -34.93 -8.37
N ARG A 14 8.05 -35.94 -9.25
CA ARG A 14 8.23 -37.35 -8.83
C ARG A 14 9.64 -37.66 -8.32
N PHE A 15 10.63 -36.83 -8.62
CA PHE A 15 11.99 -37.00 -8.08
C PHE A 15 12.10 -36.62 -6.61
N PHE A 16 11.18 -35.82 -6.07
CA PHE A 16 11.21 -35.42 -4.68
C PHE A 16 10.53 -36.47 -3.80
N SER A 17 11.15 -36.82 -2.67
CA SER A 17 10.48 -37.65 -1.67
C SER A 17 9.29 -36.88 -1.06
N PRO A 18 8.22 -37.57 -0.63
CA PRO A 18 7.08 -36.93 0.03
C PRO A 18 7.51 -36.02 1.20
N ASP A 19 8.46 -36.48 2.01
CA ASP A 19 9.03 -35.71 3.13
C ASP A 19 9.70 -34.40 2.67
N SER A 20 10.34 -34.41 1.50
CA SER A 20 10.98 -33.23 0.92
C SER A 20 9.94 -32.21 0.44
N LEU A 21 8.83 -32.68 -0.16
CA LEU A 21 7.74 -31.82 -0.60
C LEU A 21 7.02 -31.19 0.60
N GLU A 22 6.81 -31.95 1.68
CA GLU A 22 6.22 -31.44 2.92
C GLU A 22 7.11 -30.37 3.58
N ALA A 23 8.42 -30.63 3.67
CA ALA A 23 9.38 -29.65 4.18
C ALA A 23 9.41 -28.39 3.31
N LEU A 24 9.50 -28.54 1.99
CA LEU A 24 9.48 -27.43 1.05
C LEU A 24 8.20 -26.60 1.20
N CYS A 25 7.05 -27.25 1.30
CA CYS A 25 5.76 -26.63 1.50
C CYS A 25 5.71 -25.80 2.78
N THR A 26 6.15 -26.39 3.89
CA THR A 26 6.18 -25.76 5.21
C THR A 26 7.08 -24.53 5.20
N TYR A 27 8.34 -24.68 4.81
CA TYR A 27 9.31 -23.57 4.89
C TYR A 27 9.03 -22.46 3.88
N SER A 28 8.62 -22.81 2.65
CA SER A 28 8.25 -21.80 1.66
C SER A 28 7.02 -21.00 2.09
N THR A 29 6.02 -21.65 2.68
CA THR A 29 4.81 -20.95 3.16
C THR A 29 5.12 -20.03 4.34
N VAL A 30 5.97 -20.45 5.28
CA VAL A 30 6.43 -19.60 6.39
C VAL A 30 7.19 -18.38 5.87
N PHE A 31 8.13 -18.60 4.94
CA PHE A 31 8.90 -17.53 4.32
C PHE A 31 8.00 -16.55 3.58
N SER A 32 7.11 -17.03 2.71
CA SER A 32 6.15 -16.20 1.98
C SER A 32 5.21 -15.44 2.92
N SER A 33 4.75 -16.06 4.01
CA SER A 33 3.89 -15.42 5.00
C SER A 33 4.60 -14.28 5.73
N PHE A 34 5.89 -14.41 6.02
CA PHE A 34 6.69 -13.32 6.57
C PHE A 34 6.74 -12.10 5.66
N PHE A 35 7.10 -12.29 4.38
CA PHE A 35 7.13 -11.17 3.43
C PHE A 35 5.75 -10.58 3.17
N ARG A 36 4.70 -11.41 3.16
CA ARG A 36 3.31 -10.96 3.09
C ARG A 36 2.97 -10.02 4.23
N HIS A 37 3.17 -10.45 5.49
CA HIS A 37 2.93 -9.60 6.65
C HIS A 37 3.76 -8.31 6.58
N VAL A 38 5.07 -8.40 6.32
CA VAL A 38 5.90 -7.19 6.19
C VAL A 38 5.36 -6.24 5.11
N SER A 39 4.97 -6.76 3.94
CA SER A 39 4.39 -5.96 2.85
C SER A 39 3.09 -5.26 3.29
N ILE A 40 2.19 -5.99 3.94
CA ILE A 40 0.92 -5.46 4.47
C ILE A 40 1.19 -4.31 5.46
N TRP A 41 2.13 -4.49 6.38
CA TRP A 41 2.51 -3.47 7.36
C TRP A 41 3.16 -2.24 6.72
N VAL A 42 3.96 -2.42 5.67
CA VAL A 42 4.49 -1.31 4.86
C VAL A 42 3.35 -0.54 4.20
N GLU A 43 2.33 -1.22 3.67
CA GLU A 43 1.17 -0.57 3.04
C GLU A 43 0.32 0.23 4.02
N MET A 44 0.04 -0.33 5.20
CA MET A 44 -0.59 0.40 6.29
C MET A 44 0.22 1.63 6.72
N HIS A 45 1.54 1.47 6.87
CA HIS A 45 2.44 2.58 7.22
C HIS A 45 2.39 3.69 6.18
N MET A 46 2.41 3.35 4.88
CA MET A 46 2.25 4.32 3.80
C MET A 46 0.92 5.06 3.91
N ALA A 47 -0.21 4.35 4.04
CA ALA A 47 -1.53 4.95 4.17
C ALA A 47 -1.62 5.95 5.32
N VAL A 48 -1.15 5.56 6.52
CA VAL A 48 -1.10 6.43 7.70
C VAL A 48 -0.18 7.63 7.47
N SER A 49 0.96 7.44 6.80
CA SER A 49 1.87 8.53 6.44
C SER A 49 1.18 9.60 5.61
N PHE A 50 0.36 9.21 4.63
CA PHE A 50 -0.41 10.13 3.81
C PHE A 50 -1.43 10.91 4.62
N VAL A 51 -2.14 10.24 5.53
CA VAL A 51 -3.09 10.90 6.43
C VAL A 51 -2.38 11.96 7.27
N LEU A 52 -1.26 11.60 7.91
CA LEU A 52 -0.47 12.54 8.73
C LEU A 52 0.04 13.74 7.93
N GLN A 53 0.49 13.52 6.69
CA GLN A 53 0.90 14.59 5.78
C GLN A 53 -0.28 15.52 5.44
N CYS A 54 -1.49 14.99 5.24
CA CYS A 54 -2.70 15.79 5.01
C CYS A 54 -3.01 16.72 6.20
N PHE A 55 -2.73 16.28 7.43
CA PHE A 55 -2.87 17.09 8.64
C PHE A 55 -1.71 18.06 8.89
N ARG A 56 -0.72 18.14 7.99
CA ARG A 56 0.51 18.94 8.15
C ARG A 56 1.30 18.62 9.42
N GLN A 57 1.10 17.42 9.97
CA GLN A 57 1.94 16.96 11.06
C GLN A 57 3.25 16.47 10.44
N ALA A 58 4.38 17.02 10.90
CA ALA A 58 5.70 16.72 10.37
C ALA A 58 6.54 15.76 11.24
N PRO A 59 6.05 14.60 11.72
CA PRO A 59 6.88 13.69 12.50
C PRO A 59 7.71 12.78 11.58
N ILE A 60 8.43 13.33 10.59
CA ILE A 60 9.23 12.57 9.61
C ILE A 60 10.18 11.60 10.33
N ARG A 61 10.78 12.04 11.46
CA ARG A 61 11.69 11.21 12.26
C ARG A 61 11.00 10.02 12.93
N LYS A 62 9.80 10.21 13.51
CA LYS A 62 9.05 9.11 14.15
C LYS A 62 8.60 8.09 13.10
N LEU A 63 8.21 8.59 11.92
CA LEU A 63 7.73 7.75 10.83
C LEU A 63 8.83 6.85 10.26
N GLN A 64 10.05 7.36 10.13
CA GLN A 64 11.22 6.56 9.74
C GLN A 64 11.54 5.46 10.76
N TRP A 65 11.37 5.75 12.05
CA TRP A 65 11.59 4.75 13.10
C TRP A 65 10.53 3.65 13.07
N ALA A 66 9.26 4.00 12.83
CA ALA A 66 8.19 3.01 12.67
C ALA A 66 8.46 2.01 11.53
N LEU A 67 9.09 2.45 10.43
CA LEU A 67 9.48 1.56 9.32
C LEU A 67 10.57 0.54 9.70
N ARG A 68 11.35 0.79 10.75
CA ARG A 68 12.28 -0.22 11.29
C ARG A 68 11.58 -1.20 12.22
N LEU A 69 10.49 -0.78 12.84
CA LEU A 69 9.76 -1.62 13.79
C LEU A 69 8.85 -2.64 13.11
N ILE A 70 8.36 -2.41 11.90
CA ILE A 70 7.43 -3.30 11.17
C ILE A 70 7.94 -4.74 10.98
N TRP A 71 9.25 -4.97 11.04
CA TRP A 71 9.83 -6.32 11.00
C TRP A 71 9.42 -7.19 12.20
N ALA A 72 9.32 -6.58 13.40
CA ALA A 72 8.99 -7.30 14.62
C ALA A 72 7.54 -7.87 14.63
N PRO A 73 6.48 -7.09 14.36
CA PRO A 73 5.13 -7.63 14.28
C PRO A 73 4.98 -8.60 13.10
N GLY A 74 5.64 -8.36 11.96
CA GLY A 74 5.63 -9.29 10.83
C GLY A 74 6.21 -10.66 11.19
N LEU A 75 7.36 -10.69 11.87
CA LEU A 75 7.96 -11.94 12.36
C LEU A 75 7.07 -12.61 13.40
N MET A 76 6.54 -11.84 14.36
CA MET A 76 5.67 -12.36 15.42
C MET A 76 4.41 -13.01 14.85
N LEU A 77 3.71 -12.34 13.92
CA LEU A 77 2.51 -12.87 13.27
C LEU A 77 2.83 -14.14 12.48
N THR A 78 3.95 -14.17 11.76
CA THR A 78 4.39 -15.36 11.01
C THR A 78 4.64 -16.55 11.92
N LEU A 79 5.34 -16.36 13.03
CA LEU A 79 5.62 -17.44 13.97
C LEU A 79 4.33 -17.94 14.63
N LEU A 80 3.42 -17.03 15.00
CA LEU A 80 2.12 -17.41 15.54
C LEU A 80 1.26 -18.17 14.52
N SER A 81 1.25 -17.73 13.26
CA SER A 81 0.59 -18.41 12.15
C SER A 81 1.17 -19.81 11.95
N ALA A 82 2.49 -19.93 11.82
CA ALA A 82 3.17 -21.21 11.61
C ALA A 82 2.91 -22.23 12.74
N LEU A 83 2.83 -21.78 13.99
CA LEU A 83 2.59 -22.63 15.16
C LEU A 83 1.12 -23.02 15.33
N LYS A 84 0.16 -22.17 14.92
CA LYS A 84 -1.27 -22.38 15.15
C LYS A 84 -2.02 -22.92 13.93
N TYR A 85 -1.58 -22.56 12.74
CA TYR A 85 -2.21 -22.89 11.46
C TYR A 85 -1.15 -23.49 10.52
N PRO A 86 -0.62 -24.68 10.84
CA PRO A 86 0.41 -25.29 10.02
C PRO A 86 -0.12 -25.63 8.63
N TRP A 87 0.77 -25.52 7.65
CA TRP A 87 0.52 -25.88 6.27
C TRP A 87 1.20 -27.21 5.96
N SER A 88 0.51 -28.07 5.22
CA SER A 88 1.00 -29.38 4.80
C SER A 88 0.81 -29.58 3.30
N TYR A 89 1.67 -30.39 2.70
CA TYR A 89 1.52 -30.76 1.29
C TYR A 89 0.41 -31.81 1.16
N ASP A 90 -0.61 -31.52 0.33
CA ASP A 90 -1.64 -32.50 -0.01
C ASP A 90 -1.25 -33.23 -1.31
N PRO A 91 -0.92 -34.54 -1.26
CA PRO A 91 -0.51 -35.29 -2.45
C PRO A 91 -1.67 -35.55 -3.42
N VAL A 92 -2.93 -35.43 -2.99
CA VAL A 92 -4.11 -35.64 -3.83
C VAL A 92 -4.34 -34.43 -4.73
N GLU A 93 -4.32 -33.24 -4.15
CA GLU A 93 -4.49 -31.98 -4.87
C GLU A 93 -3.18 -31.48 -5.49
N GLY A 94 -2.03 -32.00 -5.02
CA GLY A 94 -0.71 -31.63 -5.51
C GLY A 94 -0.28 -30.21 -5.13
N MET A 95 -0.80 -29.69 -4.01
CA MET A 95 -0.58 -28.30 -3.58
C MET A 95 -0.45 -28.18 -2.06
N CYS A 96 0.12 -27.06 -1.62
CA CYS A 96 0.18 -26.69 -0.21
C CYS A 96 -1.20 -26.26 0.28
N MET A 97 -1.67 -26.89 1.35
CA MET A 97 -2.95 -26.59 1.97
C MET A 97 -2.80 -26.41 3.49
N PRO A 98 -3.68 -25.62 4.12
CA PRO A 98 -3.74 -25.59 5.59
C PRO A 98 -4.11 -26.99 6.11
N ALA A 99 -3.39 -27.48 7.12
CA ALA A 99 -3.62 -28.80 7.69
C ALA A 99 -5.04 -28.95 8.28
N THR A 100 -5.62 -27.84 8.74
CA THR A 100 -6.99 -27.76 9.25
C THR A 100 -7.71 -26.57 8.66
N TRP A 101 -8.90 -26.79 8.10
CA TRP A 101 -9.79 -25.72 7.64
C TRP A 101 -10.99 -25.61 8.58
N SER A 102 -11.06 -24.56 9.40
CA SER A 102 -12.23 -24.27 10.24
C SER A 102 -13.19 -23.33 9.51
N ASN A 103 -12.89 -22.03 9.52
CA ASN A 103 -13.64 -20.98 8.82
C ASN A 103 -12.82 -20.29 7.73
N SER A 104 -11.49 -20.39 7.80
CA SER A 104 -10.55 -19.78 6.86
C SER A 104 -9.25 -20.58 6.83
N ALA A 105 -8.44 -20.41 5.78
CA ALA A 105 -7.14 -21.07 5.67
C ALA A 105 -6.17 -20.67 6.79
N ASP A 106 -6.11 -19.37 7.09
CA ASP A 106 -5.30 -18.81 8.18
C ASP A 106 -5.99 -17.56 8.74
N PRO A 107 -6.63 -17.65 9.91
CA PRO A 107 -7.32 -16.53 10.54
C PRO A 107 -6.42 -15.32 10.86
N LEU A 108 -5.12 -15.52 11.13
CA LEU A 108 -4.21 -14.42 11.45
C LEU A 108 -3.85 -13.62 10.20
N VAL A 109 -3.54 -14.31 9.11
CA VAL A 109 -3.30 -13.67 7.80
C VAL A 109 -4.55 -12.93 7.34
N LEU A 110 -5.73 -13.55 7.45
CA LEU A 110 -6.99 -12.91 7.10
C LEU A 110 -7.26 -11.66 7.94
N GLY A 111 -6.99 -11.72 9.25
CA GLY A 111 -7.11 -10.57 10.14
C GLY A 111 -6.18 -9.41 9.77
N ASP A 112 -4.93 -9.70 9.41
CA ASP A 112 -3.94 -8.69 8.99
C ASP A 112 -4.32 -8.04 7.65
N LEU A 113 -4.79 -8.84 6.68
CA LEU A 113 -5.32 -8.33 5.41
C LEU A 113 -6.55 -7.43 5.61
N ALA A 114 -7.49 -7.86 6.46
CA ALA A 114 -8.68 -7.08 6.79
C ALA A 114 -8.32 -5.76 7.50
N LEU A 115 -7.36 -5.80 8.43
CA LEU A 115 -6.84 -4.61 9.10
C LEU A 115 -6.23 -3.64 8.07
N CYS A 116 -5.41 -4.14 7.14
CA CYS A 116 -4.83 -3.35 6.08
C CYS A 116 -5.88 -2.63 5.24
N LEU A 117 -6.89 -3.37 4.76
CA LEU A 117 -7.99 -2.80 3.98
C LEU A 117 -8.76 -1.73 4.79
N CYS A 118 -9.05 -1.99 6.06
CA CYS A 118 -9.69 -1.02 6.95
C CYS A 118 -8.86 0.26 7.11
N VAL A 119 -7.54 0.14 7.32
CA VAL A 119 -6.64 1.30 7.44
C VAL A 119 -6.57 2.08 6.12
N CYS A 120 -6.47 1.41 4.98
CA CYS A 120 -6.43 2.04 3.66
C CYS A 120 -7.75 2.77 3.33
N VAL A 121 -8.90 2.12 3.54
CA VAL A 121 -10.23 2.73 3.32
C VAL A 121 -10.45 3.88 4.30
N GLY A 122 -10.15 3.69 5.59
CA GLY A 122 -10.27 4.74 6.60
C GLY A 122 -9.40 5.96 6.29
N SER A 123 -8.18 5.73 5.78
CA SER A 123 -7.28 6.78 5.32
C SER A 123 -7.86 7.55 4.13
N TYR A 124 -8.43 6.84 3.16
CA TYR A 124 -9.10 7.46 2.01
C TYR A 124 -10.30 8.31 2.42
N VAL A 125 -11.20 7.77 3.24
CA VAL A 125 -12.38 8.50 3.75
C VAL A 125 -11.95 9.73 4.54
N THR A 126 -10.94 9.61 5.40
CA THR A 126 -10.41 10.75 6.18
C THR A 126 -9.92 11.88 5.28
N ILE A 127 -9.19 11.54 4.21
CA ILE A 127 -8.68 12.52 3.23
C ILE A 127 -9.82 13.17 2.47
N LEU A 128 -10.84 12.40 2.06
CA LEU A 128 -12.04 12.93 1.40
C LEU A 128 -12.82 13.90 2.29
N CYS A 129 -13.15 13.49 3.52
CA CYS A 129 -13.87 14.33 4.47
C CYS A 129 -13.13 15.64 4.74
N ARG A 130 -11.80 15.57 4.92
CA ARG A 130 -10.96 16.77 5.08
C ARG A 130 -10.97 17.65 3.83
N SER A 131 -10.91 17.04 2.65
CA SER A 131 -10.95 17.76 1.38
C SER A 131 -12.25 18.54 1.21
N TRP A 132 -13.38 18.01 1.69
CA TRP A 132 -14.67 18.72 1.65
C TRP A 132 -14.76 19.83 2.69
N GLY A 133 -14.22 19.62 3.89
CA GLY A 133 -14.26 20.63 4.96
C GLY A 133 -13.33 21.82 4.75
N GLN A 134 -12.21 21.64 4.03
CA GLN A 134 -11.27 22.72 3.73
C GLN A 134 -11.54 23.28 2.33
N HIS A 135 -11.78 24.60 2.23
CA HIS A 135 -11.85 25.38 0.99
C HIS A 135 -10.47 25.46 0.28
N SER A 136 -9.82 24.31 0.10
CA SER A 136 -8.59 24.19 -0.66
C SER A 136 -8.90 24.36 -2.15
N PRO A 137 -7.97 24.92 -2.94
CA PRO A 137 -8.13 24.98 -4.39
C PRO A 137 -8.41 23.59 -4.96
N GLY A 138 -9.39 23.48 -5.87
CA GLY A 138 -9.84 22.20 -6.41
C GLY A 138 -8.72 21.36 -7.06
N THR A 139 -7.67 21.99 -7.57
CA THR A 139 -6.49 21.30 -8.13
C THR A 139 -5.70 20.53 -7.06
N VAL A 140 -5.57 21.09 -5.86
CA VAL A 140 -4.90 20.44 -4.72
C VAL A 140 -5.74 19.28 -4.20
N GLN A 141 -7.06 19.52 -4.06
CA GLN A 141 -8.02 18.50 -3.65
C GLN A 141 -8.01 17.29 -4.58
N ARG A 142 -8.13 17.52 -5.91
CA ARG A 142 -8.10 16.46 -6.93
C ARG A 142 -6.81 15.66 -6.89
N ARG A 143 -5.66 16.32 -6.68
CA ARG A 143 -4.37 15.60 -6.59
C ARG A 143 -4.29 14.75 -5.32
N ALA A 144 -4.76 15.25 -4.19
CA ALA A 144 -4.76 14.51 -2.93
C ALA A 144 -5.71 13.31 -3.00
N SER A 145 -6.92 13.48 -3.53
CA SER A 145 -7.90 12.40 -3.67
C SER A 145 -7.45 11.32 -4.64
N LEU A 146 -6.83 11.69 -5.78
CA LEU A 146 -6.26 10.71 -6.71
C LEU A 146 -5.15 9.88 -6.05
N ARG A 147 -4.26 10.50 -5.28
CA ARG A 147 -3.21 9.79 -4.55
C ARG A 147 -3.77 8.83 -3.51
N ALA A 148 -4.73 9.29 -2.71
CA ALA A 148 -5.39 8.44 -1.73
C ALA A 148 -6.12 7.28 -2.41
N GLY A 149 -6.78 7.54 -3.54
CA GLY A 149 -7.46 6.54 -4.35
C GLY A 149 -6.52 5.48 -4.90
N THR A 150 -5.32 5.85 -5.37
CA THR A 150 -4.35 4.88 -5.89
C THR A 150 -3.92 3.85 -4.84
N TYR A 151 -3.75 4.26 -3.57
CA TYR A 151 -3.42 3.31 -2.49
C TYR A 151 -4.57 2.37 -2.18
N MET A 152 -5.80 2.89 -2.12
CA MET A 152 -6.98 2.06 -1.88
C MET A 152 -7.16 1.03 -2.99
N VAL A 153 -7.06 1.46 -4.25
CA VAL A 153 -7.16 0.56 -5.41
C VAL A 153 -6.03 -0.47 -5.38
N ASN A 154 -4.81 -0.07 -5.04
CA ASN A 154 -3.69 -0.99 -4.92
C ASN A 154 -3.94 -2.09 -3.86
N ALA A 155 -4.36 -1.70 -2.66
CA ALA A 155 -4.66 -2.64 -1.58
C ALA A 155 -5.77 -3.62 -1.98
N VAL A 156 -6.86 -3.12 -2.58
CA VAL A 156 -7.98 -3.97 -3.02
C VAL A 156 -7.57 -4.92 -4.13
N LEU A 157 -6.81 -4.47 -5.13
CA LEU A 157 -6.36 -5.32 -6.24
C LEU A 157 -5.36 -6.37 -5.78
N THR A 158 -4.42 -6.00 -4.92
CA THR A 158 -3.34 -6.89 -4.44
C THR A 158 -3.89 -7.93 -3.47
N TYR A 159 -4.73 -7.50 -2.51
CA TYR A 159 -5.13 -8.33 -1.38
C TYR A 159 -6.56 -8.85 -1.46
N GLY A 160 -7.44 -8.23 -2.26
CA GLY A 160 -8.83 -8.66 -2.40
C GLY A 160 -8.97 -10.12 -2.88
N PRO A 161 -8.31 -10.53 -3.97
CA PRO A 161 -8.33 -11.92 -4.43
C PRO A 161 -7.77 -12.90 -3.39
N ALA A 162 -6.69 -12.51 -2.70
CA ALA A 162 -6.11 -13.33 -1.63
C ALA A 162 -7.09 -13.50 -0.46
N CYS A 163 -7.75 -12.43 -0.01
CA CYS A 163 -8.82 -12.52 1.01
C CYS A 163 -9.91 -13.50 0.59
N ALA A 164 -10.37 -13.44 -0.67
CA ALA A 164 -11.41 -14.34 -1.17
C ALA A 164 -10.96 -15.82 -1.13
N CYS A 165 -9.71 -16.11 -1.52
CA CYS A 165 -9.11 -17.44 -1.38
C CYS A 165 -9.08 -17.92 0.07
N TYR A 166 -8.73 -17.05 1.03
CA TYR A 166 -8.57 -17.45 2.43
C TYR A 166 -9.91 -17.68 3.13
N VAL A 167 -10.98 -17.03 2.66
CA VAL A 167 -12.35 -17.17 3.21
C VAL A 167 -13.09 -18.37 2.62
N SER A 168 -12.93 -18.64 1.33
CA SER A 168 -13.68 -19.72 0.65
C SER A 168 -12.78 -20.88 0.25
N ARG A 169 -13.05 -22.06 0.85
CA ARG A 169 -12.36 -23.30 0.50
C ARG A 169 -12.53 -23.66 -0.97
N GLU A 170 -13.71 -23.41 -1.53
CA GLU A 170 -14.01 -23.69 -2.93
C GLU A 170 -13.12 -22.85 -3.86
N LEU A 171 -12.98 -21.56 -3.58
CA LEU A 171 -12.10 -20.67 -4.35
C LEU A 171 -10.62 -21.07 -4.20
N PHE A 172 -10.22 -21.48 -3.00
CA PHE A 172 -8.86 -21.94 -2.72
C PHE A 172 -8.47 -23.20 -3.52
N GLN A 173 -9.41 -24.13 -3.69
CA GLN A 173 -9.20 -25.37 -4.45
C GLN A 173 -9.18 -25.15 -5.97
N ILE A 174 -9.68 -24.02 -6.47
CA ILE A 174 -9.59 -23.67 -7.89
C ILE A 174 -8.18 -23.14 -8.19
N ALA A 175 -7.29 -24.03 -8.65
CA ALA A 175 -5.89 -23.71 -8.94
C ALA A 175 -5.71 -22.41 -9.77
N GLY A 176 -6.55 -22.19 -10.79
CA GLY A 176 -6.48 -20.96 -11.60
C GLY A 176 -6.78 -19.68 -10.82
N PHE A 177 -7.72 -19.73 -9.88
CA PHE A 177 -8.05 -18.59 -9.02
C PHE A 177 -6.95 -18.37 -7.96
N LEU A 178 -6.40 -19.45 -7.40
CA LEU A 178 -5.25 -19.35 -6.49
C LEU A 178 -4.01 -18.77 -7.17
N THR A 179 -3.69 -19.20 -8.39
CA THR A 179 -2.59 -18.62 -9.19
C THR A 179 -2.85 -17.15 -9.49
N PHE A 180 -4.07 -16.79 -9.87
CA PHE A 180 -4.47 -15.40 -10.10
C PHE A 180 -4.27 -14.56 -8.83
N ALA A 181 -4.80 -15.01 -7.69
CA ALA A 181 -4.67 -14.31 -6.42
C ALA A 181 -3.21 -14.15 -5.98
N THR A 182 -2.41 -15.21 -6.10
CA THR A 182 -0.98 -15.19 -5.79
C THR A 182 -0.21 -14.25 -6.71
N THR A 183 -0.56 -14.19 -8.00
CA THR A 183 0.07 -13.29 -8.97
C THR A 183 -0.19 -11.83 -8.61
N PHE A 184 -1.45 -11.49 -8.29
CA PHE A 184 -1.80 -10.14 -7.86
C PHE A 184 -1.11 -9.76 -6.54
N GLU A 185 -1.01 -10.69 -5.59
CA GLU A 185 -0.27 -10.49 -4.36
C GLU A 185 1.22 -10.18 -4.62
N MET A 186 1.87 -10.96 -5.49
CA MET A 186 3.29 -10.75 -5.85
C MET A 186 3.52 -9.45 -6.63
N LEU A 187 2.50 -8.96 -7.36
CA LEU A 187 2.54 -7.67 -8.05
C LEU A 187 2.40 -6.48 -7.09
N GLY A 188 2.04 -6.69 -5.83
CA GLY A 188 1.87 -5.60 -4.85
C GLY A 188 3.09 -4.70 -4.70
N GLY A 189 4.31 -5.29 -4.74
CA GLY A 189 5.55 -4.51 -4.74
C GLY A 189 5.70 -3.63 -5.99
N CYS A 190 5.36 -4.17 -7.16
CA CYS A 190 5.39 -3.44 -8.44
C CYS A 190 4.38 -2.29 -8.45
N PHE A 191 3.14 -2.54 -8.04
CA PHE A 191 2.11 -1.50 -7.97
C PHE A 191 2.46 -0.40 -6.97
N ASN A 192 3.08 -0.75 -5.84
CA ASN A 192 3.63 0.22 -4.91
C ASN A 192 4.73 1.08 -5.56
N SER A 193 5.68 0.47 -6.28
CA SER A 193 6.70 1.21 -7.03
C SER A 193 6.12 2.13 -8.10
N VAL A 194 5.11 1.68 -8.86
CA VAL A 194 4.40 2.51 -9.85
C VAL A 194 3.68 3.67 -9.16
N THR A 195 3.06 3.43 -8.00
CA THR A 195 2.42 4.48 -7.20
C THR A 195 3.45 5.52 -6.75
N TYR A 196 4.64 5.12 -6.32
CA TYR A 196 5.71 6.06 -6.02
C TYR A 196 6.22 6.82 -7.24
N ALA A 197 6.43 6.13 -8.37
CA ALA A 197 6.90 6.74 -9.60
C ALA A 197 5.93 7.82 -10.09
N THR A 198 4.63 7.51 -10.13
CA THR A 198 3.57 8.46 -10.52
C THR A 198 3.43 9.64 -9.55
N GLN A 199 3.74 9.45 -8.28
CA GLN A 199 3.71 10.52 -7.28
C GLN A 199 4.96 11.39 -7.24
N SER A 200 6.09 10.86 -7.74
CA SER A 200 7.36 11.56 -7.78
C SER A 200 7.25 12.88 -8.55
N ARG A 201 7.99 13.91 -8.12
CA ARG A 201 8.02 15.21 -8.83
C ARG A 201 8.58 15.08 -10.25
N TYR A 202 9.39 14.04 -10.50
CA TYR A 202 10.02 13.78 -11.80
C TYR A 202 9.01 13.38 -12.87
N ALA A 203 7.92 12.70 -12.51
CA ALA A 203 6.86 12.37 -13.46
C ALA A 203 6.29 13.61 -14.17
N ARG A 204 6.19 14.74 -13.45
CA ARG A 204 5.73 16.02 -14.02
C ARG A 204 6.72 16.68 -14.97
N VAL A 205 8.01 16.46 -14.73
CA VAL A 205 9.07 16.98 -15.60
C VAL A 205 9.07 16.21 -16.93
N LEU A 206 8.83 14.91 -16.87
CA LEU A 206 8.77 14.03 -18.05
C LEU A 206 7.48 14.20 -18.86
N SER A 207 6.34 14.54 -18.22
CA SER A 207 5.06 14.73 -18.91
C SER A 207 4.98 16.02 -19.74
N GLY A 208 6.07 16.79 -19.85
CA GLY A 208 6.09 18.01 -20.66
C GLY A 208 5.16 19.12 -20.15
N GLU A 209 4.65 19.00 -18.91
CA GLU A 209 3.97 20.12 -18.26
C GLU A 209 5.00 21.23 -18.14
N SER A 210 4.85 22.26 -18.97
CA SER A 210 5.68 23.45 -18.94
C SER A 210 5.60 24.04 -17.53
N SER A 211 6.57 23.71 -16.69
CA SER A 211 6.72 24.40 -15.42
C SER A 211 6.83 25.87 -15.80
N ILE A 212 5.94 26.71 -15.28
CA ILE A 212 5.87 28.16 -15.55
C ILE A 212 7.26 28.83 -15.44
N ILE A 213 8.19 28.19 -14.73
CA ILE A 213 9.61 28.55 -14.59
C ILE A 213 10.42 28.52 -15.92
N ARG A 214 10.05 27.72 -16.93
CA ARG A 214 10.86 27.52 -18.16
C ARG A 214 10.36 28.27 -19.39
N GLY A 215 9.24 28.98 -19.28
CA GLY A 215 8.53 29.56 -20.43
C GLY A 215 8.96 30.95 -20.88
N ASN A 216 9.92 31.61 -20.22
CA ASN A 216 10.30 32.98 -20.63
C ASN A 216 11.81 33.21 -20.59
N SER A 217 12.51 32.64 -21.57
CA SER A 217 13.93 32.94 -21.83
C SER A 217 14.17 34.33 -22.44
N GLY A 218 13.11 35.17 -22.61
CA GLY A 218 13.20 36.51 -23.20
C GLY A 218 12.69 37.66 -22.32
N SER A 219 12.01 37.39 -21.21
CA SER A 219 11.60 38.43 -20.26
C SER A 219 12.43 38.29 -18.99
N THR A 220 13.08 39.38 -18.56
CA THR A 220 13.68 39.53 -17.23
C THR A 220 12.76 38.90 -16.17
N VAL A 221 13.18 37.75 -15.65
CA VAL A 221 12.36 36.93 -14.75
C VAL A 221 12.19 37.71 -13.45
N VAL A 222 11.08 38.42 -13.33
CA VAL A 222 10.58 38.93 -12.04
C VAL A 222 10.24 37.68 -11.22
N ARG A 223 11.21 37.21 -10.44
CA ARG A 223 11.00 36.16 -9.45
C ARG A 223 9.87 36.65 -8.55
N PRO A 224 8.68 36.00 -8.50
CA PRO A 224 7.66 36.38 -7.55
C PRO A 224 8.21 36.11 -6.16
N SER A 225 8.81 37.14 -5.56
CA SER A 225 9.16 37.16 -4.15
C SER A 225 7.85 37.37 -3.40
N PHE A 226 7.23 36.28 -2.98
CA PHE A 226 6.26 36.37 -1.90
C PHE A 226 7.07 36.75 -0.68
N ASN A 227 7.04 38.03 -0.33
CA ASN A 227 7.51 38.48 0.97
C ASN A 227 6.51 37.87 1.96
N VAL A 228 6.85 36.69 2.48
CA VAL A 228 6.12 36.09 3.58
C VAL A 228 6.47 36.96 4.76
N GLY A 229 5.73 38.05 4.91
CA GLY A 229 5.77 38.87 6.10
C GLY A 229 5.42 37.95 7.25
N PHE A 230 6.44 37.43 7.94
CA PHE A 230 6.29 37.06 9.32
C PHE A 230 5.95 38.38 9.99
N CYS A 231 4.66 38.69 10.11
CA CYS A 231 4.19 39.86 10.84
C CYS A 231 4.56 39.59 12.31
N PRO A 232 5.68 40.15 12.82
CA PRO A 232 6.00 40.01 14.20
C PRO A 232 5.26 41.17 14.86
N VAL A 233 4.21 40.85 15.61
CA VAL A 233 3.42 41.82 16.37
C VAL A 233 2.36 42.55 15.55
N ALA A 234 1.13 42.46 16.06
CA ALA A 234 0.03 43.31 15.69
C ALA A 234 0.36 44.76 16.09
N GLU A 235 1.02 45.50 15.22
CA GLU A 235 0.94 46.96 15.27
C GLU A 235 -0.37 47.37 14.60
N MET A 236 -1.24 47.94 15.43
CA MET A 236 -2.50 48.57 15.08
C MET A 236 -2.18 49.74 14.14
N PHE A 237 -2.42 49.56 12.84
CA PHE A 237 -2.36 50.65 11.88
C PHE A 237 -3.57 51.56 12.12
N GLU A 238 -3.33 52.68 12.81
CA GLU A 238 -4.25 53.82 12.82
C GLU A 238 -4.20 54.46 11.42
N ILE A 239 -5.35 54.46 10.75
CA ILE A 239 -5.50 55.08 9.44
C ILE A 239 -5.68 56.58 9.69
N ASP A 240 -4.60 57.33 9.54
CA ASP A 240 -4.67 58.79 9.43
C ASP A 240 -5.45 59.13 8.15
N GLN A 241 -6.69 59.59 8.32
CA GLN A 241 -7.48 60.13 7.23
C GLN A 241 -6.85 61.46 6.80
N PRO A 242 -6.57 61.67 5.49
CA PRO A 242 -6.09 62.96 5.03
C PRO A 242 -7.16 64.03 5.29
N PRO A 243 -6.77 65.23 5.72
CA PRO A 243 -7.70 66.31 5.98
C PRO A 243 -8.42 66.70 4.70
N ASP A 244 -9.75 66.70 4.76
CA ASP A 244 -10.61 67.21 3.70
C ASP A 244 -10.23 68.67 3.40
N SER A 245 -9.74 68.90 2.18
CA SER A 245 -9.51 70.23 1.66
C SER A 245 -10.83 70.83 1.19
N SER A 246 -11.43 71.69 2.01
CA SER A 246 -12.48 72.65 1.63
C SER A 246 -11.97 74.08 1.77
#